data_AF-A0A916VNM7-F1
#
_entry.id   AF-A0A916VNM7-F1
#
_cell.length_a   1.000
_cell.length_b   1.000
_cell.length_c   1.000
_cell.angle_alpha   90.00
_cell.angle_beta   90.00
_cell.angle_gamma   90.00
#
_symmetry.space_group_name_H-M   'P 1'
#
loop_
_entity.id
_entity.type
_entity.pdbx_description
1 polymer ?
#
loop_
_entity_poly.entity_id
_entity_poly.type
_entity_poly.pdbx_seq_one_letter_code
_entity_poly.pdbx_strand_id
1 'polypeptide(L)'
;MFGWVRLSIIGLFLMTIVYICLSWYSRSVRREKLEKQFDEGAEHPGPREQFIEDGLKAYEGSLRRKLIWGVYVIPVILVIVMLYVTNFM
;
A
#
# COMPACT_ATOMS: atom_id res chain seq x y z
N MET A 1 -31.42 -5.29 16.40
CA MET A 1 -30.26 -6.18 16.66
C MET A 1 -29.53 -6.36 15.31
N PHE A 2 -28.20 -6.24 15.23
CA PHE A 2 -27.34 -6.30 14.00
C PHE A 2 -26.95 -5.00 13.25
N GLY A 3 -27.11 -3.80 13.82
CA GLY A 3 -26.57 -2.58 13.19
C GLY A 3 -25.04 -2.60 13.00
N TRP A 4 -24.34 -3.24 13.94
CA TRP A 4 -22.88 -3.35 13.98
C TRP A 4 -22.29 -4.19 12.83
N VAL A 5 -22.98 -5.25 12.39
CA VAL A 5 -22.50 -6.17 11.35
C VAL A 5 -22.36 -5.46 10.00
N ARG A 6 -23.31 -4.58 9.66
CA ARG A 6 -23.29 -3.83 8.39
C ARG A 6 -22.10 -2.87 8.33
N LEU A 7 -21.76 -2.23 9.45
CA LEU A 7 -20.61 -1.33 9.55
C LEU A 7 -19.28 -2.09 9.44
N SER A 8 -19.16 -3.25 10.08
CA SER A 8 -17.96 -4.09 9.98
C SER A 8 -17.70 -4.57 8.55
N ILE A 9 -18.74 -4.93 7.80
CA ILE A 9 -18.61 -5.36 6.39
C ILE A 9 -18.15 -4.20 5.51
N ILE A 10 -18.72 -3.00 5.68
CA ILE A 10 -18.33 -1.82 4.92
C ILE A 10 -16.87 -1.45 5.24
N GLY A 11 -16.46 -1.51 6.51
CA GLY A 11 -15.07 -1.28 6.92
C GLY A 11 -14.09 -2.26 6.27
N LEU A 12 -14.40 -3.56 6.29
CA LEU A 12 -13.60 -4.59 5.62
C LEU A 12 -13.48 -4.37 4.11
N PHE A 13 -14.58 -3.97 3.47
CA PHE A 13 -14.62 -3.73 2.03
C PHE A 13 -13.77 -2.50 1.65
N LEU A 14 -13.91 -1.40 2.39
CA LEU A 14 -13.13 -0.18 2.15
C LEU A 14 -11.63 -0.44 2.32
N MET A 15 -11.25 -1.22 3.34
CA MET A 15 -9.85 -1.59 3.59
C MET A 15 -9.26 -2.44 2.47
N THR A 16 -10.04 -3.35 1.92
CA THR A 16 -9.62 -4.17 0.78
C THR A 16 -9.36 -3.30 -0.45
N ILE A 17 -10.22 -2.31 -0.72
CA ILE A 17 -10.05 -1.37 -1.83
C ILE A 17 -8.80 -0.51 -1.64
N VAL A 18 -8.59 0.05 -0.45
CA VAL A 18 -7.42 0.90 -0.15
C VAL A 18 -6.13 0.08 -0.26
N TYR A 19 -6.10 -1.16 0.23
CA TYR A 19 -4.98 -2.07 0.06
C TYR A 19 -4.65 -2.31 -1.41
N ILE A 20 -5.65 -2.62 -2.22
CA ILE A 20 -5.47 -2.88 -3.67
C ILE A 20 -4.93 -1.63 -4.36
N CYS A 21 -5.53 -0.46 -4.08
CA CYS A 21 -5.15 0.80 -4.71
C CYS A 21 -3.71 1.21 -4.36
N LEU A 22 -3.31 1.11 -3.08
CA LEU A 22 -1.94 1.39 -2.64
C LEU A 22 -0.93 0.37 -3.17
N SER A 23 -1.29 -0.91 -3.21
CA SER A 23 -0.46 -1.96 -3.78
C SER A 23 -0.11 -1.64 -5.25
N TRP A 24 -1.13 -1.28 -6.04
CA TRP A 24 -1.00 -0.94 -7.45
C TRP A 24 -0.21 0.36 -7.65
N TYR A 25 -0.55 1.43 -6.93
CA TYR A 25 0.11 2.73 -7.03
C TYR A 25 1.59 2.67 -6.65
N SER A 26 1.94 1.93 -5.60
CA SER A 26 3.35 1.81 -5.18
C SER A 26 4.20 1.12 -6.24
N ARG A 27 3.63 0.11 -6.93
CA ARG A 27 4.33 -0.66 -7.96
C ARG A 27 4.51 0.16 -9.23
N SER A 28 3.50 0.95 -9.63
CA SER A 28 3.58 1.81 -10.81
C SER A 28 4.57 2.95 -10.64
N VAL A 29 4.49 3.70 -9.54
CA VAL A 29 5.38 4.85 -9.29
C VAL A 29 6.82 4.42 -9.12
N ARG A 30 7.07 3.25 -8.51
CA ARG A 30 8.44 2.76 -8.34
C ARG A 30 9.07 2.34 -9.66
N ARG A 31 8.30 1.66 -10.51
CA ARG A 31 8.74 1.33 -11.86
C ARG A 31 9.07 2.61 -12.63
N GLU A 32 8.20 3.62 -12.61
CA GLU A 32 8.46 4.91 -13.27
C GLU A 32 9.73 5.60 -12.75
N LYS A 33 9.99 5.56 -11.44
CA LYS A 33 11.22 6.11 -10.86
C LYS A 33 12.48 5.37 -11.30
N LEU A 34 12.43 4.04 -11.39
CA LEU A 34 13.54 3.21 -11.88
C LEU A 34 13.81 3.47 -13.36
N GLU A 35 12.75 3.62 -14.15
CA GLU A 35 12.84 4.00 -15.56
C GLU A 35 13.50 5.37 -15.73
N LYS A 36 13.06 6.39 -14.97
CA LYS A 36 13.69 7.72 -14.98
C LYS A 36 15.15 7.69 -14.51
N GLN A 37 15.48 6.93 -13.47
CA GLN A 37 16.87 6.81 -13.02
C GLN A 37 17.78 6.19 -14.08
N PHE A 38 17.27 5.21 -14.83
CA PHE A 38 18.01 4.63 -15.94
C PHE A 38 18.20 5.65 -17.07
N ASP A 39 17.15 6.39 -17.43
CA ASP A 39 17.20 7.43 -18.46
C ASP A 39 18.10 8.63 -18.07
N GLU A 40 18.23 8.91 -16.77
CA GLU A 40 19.14 9.94 -16.20
C GLU A 40 20.62 9.51 -16.16
N GLY A 41 20.94 8.29 -16.62
CA GLY A 41 22.32 7.83 -16.78
C GLY A 41 22.84 6.98 -15.62
N ALA A 42 21.97 6.23 -14.93
CA ALA A 42 22.41 5.26 -13.93
C ALA A 42 23.39 4.24 -14.54
N GLU A 43 24.60 4.19 -13.99
CA GLU A 43 25.63 3.25 -14.40
C GLU A 43 25.26 1.84 -13.91
N HIS A 44 24.61 1.06 -14.78
CA HIS A 44 24.24 -0.32 -14.49
C HIS A 44 24.79 -1.27 -15.57
N PRO A 45 25.51 -2.33 -15.17
CA PRO A 45 25.94 -3.36 -16.10
C PRO A 45 24.76 -4.26 -16.47
N GLY A 46 24.03 -3.92 -17.53
CA GLY A 46 22.96 -4.77 -18.07
C GLY A 46 21.91 -4.04 -18.90
N PRO A 47 21.00 -4.78 -19.56
CA PRO A 47 19.85 -4.18 -20.24
C PRO A 47 18.91 -3.49 -19.24
N ARG A 48 18.23 -2.43 -19.69
CA ARG A 48 17.26 -1.62 -18.90
C ARG A 48 16.28 -2.47 -18.08
N GLU A 49 15.82 -3.58 -18.66
CA GLU A 49 14.85 -4.47 -18.02
C GLU A 49 15.41 -5.16 -16.77
N GLN A 50 16.70 -5.55 -16.77
CA GLN A 50 17.34 -6.17 -15.60
C GLN A 50 17.51 -5.17 -14.45
N PHE A 51 17.87 -3.91 -14.75
CA PHE A 51 17.95 -2.84 -13.75
C PHE A 51 16.61 -2.61 -13.05
N ILE A 52 15.54 -2.56 -13.84
CA ILE A 52 14.19 -2.34 -13.33
C ILE A 52 13.73 -3.54 -12.50
N GLU A 53 13.99 -4.77 -12.97
CA GLU A 53 13.57 -6.00 -12.30
C GLU A 53 14.30 -6.21 -10.96
N ASP A 54 15.61 -5.98 -10.91
CA ASP A 54 16.41 -6.07 -9.68
C ASP A 54 16.03 -4.96 -8.69
N GLY A 55 15.82 -3.74 -9.19
CA GLY A 55 15.33 -2.61 -8.41
C GLY A 55 13.93 -2.87 -7.83
N LEU A 56 13.06 -3.55 -8.57
CA LEU A 56 11.75 -3.99 -8.10
C LEU A 56 11.86 -5.11 -7.05
N LYS A 57 12.68 -6.14 -7.27
CA LYS A 57 12.88 -7.25 -6.32
C LYS A 57 13.39 -6.78 -4.97
N ALA A 58 14.39 -5.90 -4.95
CA ALA A 58 14.90 -5.32 -3.71
C ALA A 58 13.83 -4.48 -2.99
N TYR A 59 12.93 -3.85 -3.73
CA TYR A 59 11.89 -2.99 -3.17
C TYR A 59 10.66 -3.77 -2.69
N GLU A 60 10.29 -4.88 -3.33
CA GLU A 60 9.17 -5.75 -2.95
C GLU A 60 9.25 -6.22 -1.49
N GLY A 61 10.46 -6.50 -0.98
CA GLY A 61 10.67 -6.90 0.42
C GLY A 61 10.33 -5.79 1.43
N SER A 62 10.74 -4.55 1.15
CA SER A 62 10.45 -3.40 2.02
C SER A 62 9.02 -2.86 1.85
N LEU A 63 8.47 -2.98 0.63
CA LEU A 63 7.11 -2.58 0.29
C LEU A 63 6.10 -3.43 1.02
N ARG A 64 6.21 -4.77 0.97
CA ARG A 64 5.29 -5.65 1.69
C ARG A 64 5.19 -5.25 3.15
N ARG A 65 6.32 -4.96 3.82
CA ARG A 65 6.34 -4.60 5.24
C ARG A 65 5.67 -3.25 5.53
N LYS A 66 5.93 -2.21 4.72
CA LYS A 66 5.30 -0.90 4.85
C LYS A 66 3.81 -0.92 4.50
N LEU A 67 3.43 -1.70 3.49
CA LEU A 67 2.05 -1.88 3.06
C LEU A 67 1.24 -2.62 4.14
N ILE A 68 1.82 -3.67 4.74
CA ILE A 68 1.21 -4.38 5.88
C ILE A 68 0.98 -3.42 7.05
N TRP A 69 1.95 -2.57 7.40
CA TRP A 69 1.77 -1.57 8.46
C TRP A 69 0.66 -0.58 8.14
N GLY A 70 0.64 0.03 6.96
CA GLY A 70 -0.40 0.98 6.57
C GLY A 70 -1.80 0.37 6.56
N VAL A 71 -1.91 -0.87 6.09
CA VAL A 71 -3.20 -1.57 5.93
C VAL A 71 -3.71 -2.15 7.24
N TYR A 72 -2.87 -2.43 8.23
CA TYR A 72 -3.32 -2.89 9.54
C TYR A 72 -3.47 -1.78 10.58
N VAL A 73 -2.62 -0.76 10.55
CA VAL A 73 -2.64 0.31 11.56
C VAL A 73 -3.79 1.29 11.32
N ILE A 74 -4.05 1.65 10.06
CA ILE A 74 -5.15 2.56 9.70
C ILE A 74 -6.53 2.01 10.08
N PRO A 75 -6.89 0.73 9.82
CA PRO A 75 -8.18 0.20 10.27
C PRO A 75 -8.32 0.15 11.78
N VAL A 76 -7.24 -0.19 12.50
CA VAL A 76 -7.28 -0.18 13.97
C VAL A 76 -7.58 1.23 14.48
N ILE A 77 -6.91 2.25 13.93
CA ILE A 77 -7.16 3.66 14.29
C ILE A 77 -8.60 4.07 13.93
N LEU A 78 -9.10 3.72 12.75
CA LEU A 78 -10.46 4.05 12.33
C LEU A 78 -11.52 3.41 13.21
N VAL A 79 -11.35 2.15 13.62
CA VAL A 79 -12.26 1.48 14.56
C VAL A 79 -12.22 2.18 15.92
N ILE A 80 -11.04 2.53 16.42
CA ILE A 80 -10.88 3.27 17.68
C ILE A 80 -11.60 4.63 17.60
N VAL A 81 -11.39 5.39 16.53
CA VAL A 81 -12.05 6.69 16.31
C VAL A 81 -13.56 6.53 16.23
N MET A 82 -14.05 5.53 15.50
CA MET A 82 -15.48 5.30 15.34
C MET A 82 -16.13 4.90 16.67
N LEU A 83 -15.48 4.05 17.47
CA LEU A 83 -15.94 3.73 18.84
C LEU A 83 -15.97 4.97 19.73
N TYR A 84 -14.93 5.81 19.67
CA TYR A 84 -14.88 7.06 20.43
C TYR A 84 -16.02 8.00 20.05
N VAL A 85 -16.19 8.27 18.75
CA VAL A 85 -17.26 9.16 18.24
C VAL A 85 -18.64 8.63 18.57
N THR A 86 -18.88 7.31 18.47
CA THR A 86 -20.22 6.75 18.72
C THR A 86 -20.56 6.62 20.21
N ASN A 87 -19.56 6.59 21.09
CA ASN A 87 -19.75 6.35 22.52
C ASN A 87 -19.64 7.63 23.37
N PHE A 88 -18.79 8.58 22.96
CA PHE A 88 -18.49 9.81 23.70
C PHE A 88 -18.96 11.09 23.02
N MET A 89 -19.60 11.02 21.84
CA MET A 89 -20.24 12.15 21.16
C MET A 89 -21.76 11.98 21.11
#